data_AF-A0A542DBP4-F1
#
_entry.id   AF-A0A542DBP4-F1
#
_cell.length_a   1.000
_cell.length_b   1.000
_cell.length_c   1.000
_cell.angle_alpha   90.00
_cell.angle_beta   90.00
_cell.angle_gamma   90.00
#
_symmetry.space_group_name_H-M   'P 1'
#
loop_
_entity.id
_entity.type
_entity.pdbx_description
1 polymer ?
#
loop_
_entity_poly.entity_id
_entity_poly.type
_entity_poly.pdbx_seq_one_letter_code
_entity_poly.pdbx_strand_id
1 'polypeptide(L)' 'MRVKDTNTDPVVTRDEIIDAVEDAFREGSATKQELLIAAIQHEARTEVHTILQRLPDRTFGHVRDLWDHLPDIPLGD' A
#
# COMPACT_ATOMS: atom_id res chain seq x y z
N MET A 1 -31.97 -13.55 -11.64
CA MET A 1 -30.92 -12.67 -12.19
C MET A 1 -30.71 -11.54 -11.21
N ARG A 2 -29.72 -11.65 -10.31
CA ARG A 2 -29.35 -10.54 -9.41
C ARG A 2 -28.15 -9.86 -10.04
N VAL A 3 -28.38 -8.69 -10.63
CA VAL A 3 -27.31 -7.72 -10.88
C VAL A 3 -26.88 -7.20 -9.50
N LYS A 4 -25.60 -7.35 -9.16
CA LYS A 4 -24.99 -6.83 -7.93
C LYS A 4 -23.71 -6.13 -8.35
N ASP A 5 -23.85 -5.05 -9.10
CA ASP A 5 -22.69 -4.38 -9.68
C ASP A 5 -22.79 -2.89 -9.40
N THR A 6 -22.74 -2.55 -8.11
CA THR A 6 -22.02 -1.35 -7.69
C THR A 6 -20.77 -1.86 -7.00
N ASN A 7 -19.76 -2.19 -7.81
CA ASN A 7 -18.40 -2.49 -7.36
C ASN A 7 -17.84 -1.23 -6.68
N THR A 8 -18.24 -1.01 -5.42
CA THR A 8 -17.63 0.00 -4.55
C THR A 8 -16.61 -0.77 -3.74
N ASP A 9 -15.49 -1.08 -4.38
CA ASP A 9 -14.31 -1.51 -3.64
C ASP A 9 -14.06 -0.45 -2.54
N PRO A 10 -13.93 -0.85 -1.27
CA PRO A 10 -13.71 0.09 -0.19
C PRO A 10 -12.43 0.89 -0.49
N VAL A 11 -12.39 2.15 -0.08
CA VAL A 11 -11.20 3.00 -0.26
C VAL A 11 -9.99 2.33 0.42
N VAL A 12 -8.84 2.30 -0.24
CA VAL A 12 -7.59 1.80 0.36
C VAL A 12 -7.23 2.64 1.57
N THR A 13 -6.95 1.99 2.69
CA THR A 13 -6.59 2.65 3.96
C THR A 13 -5.10 2.53 4.24
N ARG A 14 -4.60 3.32 5.20
CA ARG A 14 -3.22 3.20 5.66
C ARG A 14 -2.94 1.84 6.28
N ASP A 15 -3.88 1.26 7.02
CA ASP A 15 -3.71 -0.06 7.63
C ASP A 15 -3.58 -1.15 6.57
N GLU A 16 -4.41 -1.10 5.52
CA GLU A 16 -4.28 -2.03 4.39
C GLU A 16 -2.91 -1.91 3.70
N ILE A 17 -2.39 -0.69 3.54
CA ILE A 17 -1.05 -0.48 2.97
C ILE A 17 0.03 -1.00 3.93
N ILE A 18 -0.10 -0.78 5.24
CA ILE A 18 0.85 -1.27 6.26
C ILE A 18 0.93 -2.79 6.18
N ASP A 19 -0.21 -3.47 6.21
CA ASP A 19 -0.29 -4.94 6.14
C ASP A 19 0.37 -5.46 4.85
N ALA A 20 0.18 -4.76 3.73
CA ALA A 20 0.77 -5.16 2.45
C ALA A 20 2.30 -4.99 2.35
N VAL A 21 2.92 -4.13 3.17
CA VAL A 21 4.34 -3.75 3.02
C VAL A 21 5.19 -3.93 4.27
N GLU A 22 4.61 -4.29 5.43
CA GLU A 22 5.33 -4.38 6.70
C GLU A 22 6.57 -5.27 6.62
N ASP A 23 6.48 -6.36 5.87
CA ASP A 23 7.56 -7.32 5.69
C ASP A 23 8.77 -6.75 4.93
N ALA A 24 8.56 -5.76 4.07
CA ALA A 24 9.65 -5.08 3.39
C ALA A 24 10.55 -4.32 4.38
N PHE A 25 10.00 -3.90 5.53
CA PHE A 25 10.73 -3.17 6.57
C PHE A 25 11.37 -4.09 7.62
N ARG A 26 11.31 -5.42 7.47
CA ARG A 26 11.85 -6.37 8.47
C ARG A 26 13.35 -6.19 8.72
N GLU A 27 14.11 -5.77 7.71
CA GLU A 27 15.55 -5.49 7.81
C GLU A 27 15.85 -4.01 8.13
N GLY A 28 14.82 -3.21 8.41
CA GLY A 28 14.91 -1.81 8.81
C GLY A 28 14.32 -0.87 7.77
N SER A 29 14.96 -0.74 6.60
CA SER A 29 14.56 0.18 5.54
C SER A 29 14.08 -0.56 4.30
N ALA A 30 13.18 0.05 3.54
CA ALA A 30 12.64 -0.53 2.29
C ALA A 30 12.71 0.47 1.13
N THR A 31 13.11 0.01 -0.03
CA THR A 31 13.00 0.73 -1.32
C THR A 31 11.60 0.62 -1.89
N LYS A 32 11.21 1.54 -2.78
CA LYS A 32 9.96 1.45 -3.53
C LYS A 32 9.74 0.07 -4.19
N GLN A 33 10.80 -0.50 -4.77
CA GLN A 33 10.73 -1.81 -5.40
C GLN A 33 10.45 -2.94 -4.39
N GLU A 34 11.07 -2.89 -3.21
CA GLU A 34 10.80 -3.86 -2.13
C GLU A 34 9.37 -3.75 -1.59
N LEU A 35 8.82 -2.53 -1.49
CA LEU A 35 7.41 -2.33 -1.14
C LEU A 35 6.46 -2.97 -2.16
N LEU A 36 6.75 -2.81 -3.46
CA LEU A 36 5.96 -3.43 -4.53
C LEU A 36 6.09 -4.97 -4.50
N ILE A 37 7.29 -5.50 -4.25
CA ILE A 37 7.50 -6.94 -4.12
C ILE A 37 6.73 -7.50 -2.93
N ALA A 38 6.76 -6.83 -1.78
CA ALA A 38 6.00 -7.24 -0.59
C ALA A 38 4.49 -7.24 -0.89
N ALA A 39 3.97 -6.18 -1.51
CA ALA A 39 2.55 -6.12 -1.89
C ALA A 39 2.14 -7.24 -2.85
N ILE A 40 3.04 -7.66 -3.77
CA ILE A 40 2.81 -8.82 -4.65
C ILE A 40 2.79 -10.12 -3.83
N GLN A 41 3.74 -10.31 -2.92
CA GLN A 41 3.83 -11.51 -2.08
C GLN A 41 2.64 -11.66 -1.13
N HIS A 42 2.08 -10.54 -0.67
CA HIS A 42 0.88 -10.48 0.17
C HIS A 42 -0.43 -10.51 -0.63
N GLU A 43 -0.37 -10.72 -1.96
CA GLU A 43 -1.53 -10.74 -2.84
C GLU A 43 -2.42 -9.49 -2.70
N ALA A 44 -1.80 -8.32 -2.41
CA ALA A 44 -2.51 -7.07 -2.26
C ALA A 44 -3.25 -6.70 -3.55
N ARG A 45 -4.43 -6.08 -3.41
CA ARG A 45 -5.25 -5.69 -4.57
C ARG A 45 -4.59 -4.59 -5.41
N THR A 46 -4.95 -4.54 -6.69
CA THR A 46 -4.37 -3.64 -7.71
C THR A 46 -4.31 -2.16 -7.29
N GLU A 47 -5.29 -1.70 -6.50
CA GLU A 47 -5.35 -0.34 -5.97
C GLU A 47 -4.17 -0.02 -5.04
N VAL A 48 -3.75 -0.97 -4.19
CA VAL A 48 -2.56 -0.82 -3.33
C VAL A 48 -1.30 -0.68 -4.19
N HIS A 49 -1.13 -1.51 -5.23
CA HIS A 49 -0.01 -1.40 -6.16
C HIS A 49 0.01 -0.04 -6.86
N THR A 50 -1.16 0.45 -7.27
CA THR A 50 -1.31 1.76 -7.91
C THR A 50 -0.89 2.89 -6.97
N ILE A 51 -1.24 2.79 -5.69
CA ILE A 51 -0.84 3.76 -4.67
C ILE A 51 0.67 3.70 -4.42
N LEU A 52 1.26 2.52 -4.25
CA LEU A 52 2.70 2.35 -4.04
C LEU A 52 3.52 2.87 -5.23
N GLN A 53 2.99 2.79 -6.45
CA GLN A 53 3.64 3.38 -7.62
C GLN A 53 3.74 4.90 -7.59
N ARG A 54 2.91 5.60 -6.80
CA ARG A 54 3.00 7.06 -6.61
C ARG A 54 4.21 7.49 -5.77
N LEU A 55 4.80 6.57 -5.00
CA LEU A 55 5.96 6.86 -4.17
C LEU A 55 7.17 7.23 -5.03
N PRO A 56 8.03 8.16 -4.55
CA PRO A 56 9.31 8.42 -5.19
C PRO A 56 10.20 7.19 -5.16
N ASP A 57 11.06 7.05 -6.17
CA ASP A 57 12.03 5.96 -6.24
C ASP A 57 13.21 6.24 -5.29
N ARG A 58 13.04 5.84 -4.03
CA ARG A 58 14.02 6.01 -2.94
C ARG A 58 13.85 4.91 -1.90
N THR A 59 14.77 4.91 -0.94
CA THR A 59 14.65 4.15 0.31
C THR A 59 13.86 4.96 1.35
N PHE A 60 12.96 4.27 2.03
CA PHE A 60 12.18 4.73 3.18
C PHE A 60 12.74 4.06 4.44
N GLY A 61 12.95 4.85 5.49
CA GLY A 61 13.47 4.33 6.75
C GLY A 61 12.40 3.62 7.56
N HIS A 62 11.15 4.07 7.45
CA HIS A 62 10.01 3.51 8.17
C HIS A 62 8.71 3.62 7.36
N VAL A 63 7.74 2.76 7.66
CA VAL A 63 6.41 2.79 7.02
C VAL A 63 5.69 4.14 7.17
N ARG A 64 5.99 4.90 8.24
CA ARG A 64 5.43 6.24 8.46
C ARG A 64 5.90 7.27 7.42
N ASP A 65 7.08 7.07 6.83
CA ASP A 65 7.62 7.97 5.81
C ASP A 65 6.78 7.95 4.52
N LEU A 66 5.99 6.89 4.31
CA LEU A 66 5.11 6.77 3.14
C LEU A 66 4.02 7.85 3.15
N TRP A 67 3.57 8.26 4.34
CA TRP A 67 2.44 9.19 4.50
C TRP A 67 2.77 10.62 4.09
N ASP A 68 4.05 11.00 4.10
CA ASP A 68 4.52 12.28 3.55
C ASP A 68 4.29 12.37 2.03
N HIS A 69 4.22 11.21 1.36
CA HIS A 69 4.01 11.10 -0.09
C HIS A 69 2.59 10.66 -0.47
N LEU A 70 1.83 10.16 0.51
CA LEU A 70 0.47 9.63 0.37
C LEU A 70 -0.52 10.32 1.34
N PRO A 71 -0.61 11.66 1.34
CA PRO A 71 -1.39 12.39 2.35
C PRO A 71 -2.91 12.19 2.21
N ASP A 72 -3.38 11.81 1.03
CA ASP A 72 -4.79 11.57 0.69
C ASP A 72 -5.31 10.19 1.13
N ILE A 73 -4.43 9.30 1.60
CA ILE A 73 -4.85 7.97 2.06
C ILE A 73 -5.42 8.10 3.48
N PRO A 74 -6.70 7.70 3.69
CA PRO A 74 -7.34 7.75 4.99
C PRO A 74 -6.72 6.75 5.97
N LEU A 75 -6.77 7.07 7.25
CA LEU A 75 -6.55 6.08 8.31
C LEU A 75 -7.61 4.97 8.16
N GLY A 76 -7.26 3.72 8.43
CA GLY A 76 -8.24 2.65 8.51
C GLY A 76 -9.09 2.77 9.77
N ASP A 77 -10.06 1.87 9.91
CA ASP A 77 -11.00 1.81 11.02
C ASP A 77 -10.47 0.88 12.13
#